data_AF-A0A2K2RBF3-F1
#
_entry.id   AF-A0A2K2RBF3-F1
#
_cell.length_a   1.000
_cell.length_b   1.000
_cell.length_c   1.000
_cell.angle_alpha   90.00
_cell.angle_beta   90.00
_cell.angle_gamma   90.00
#
_symmetry.space_group_name_H-M   'P 1'
#
loop_
_entity.id
_entity.type
_entity.pdbx_description
1 polymer ?
#
loop_
_entity_poly.entity_id
_entity_poly.type
_entity_poly.pdbx_seq_one_letter_code
_entity_poly.pdbx_strand_id
1 'polypeptide(L)'
;MDRDDVMTDALADKVLGGRIGGAINLPFQWKQKNAPRRPTAPIHIEAHTPVRTDLSCRLELRFRIGLDKPWEYSLILLHPGSRTVLRRLDVRGTHIDRETGEEYINRTHKHKWSEQRGNKDVYAPDDIRHSPDPVLDATLAVMDEEYDRVVYDFVHECRMSIGGGYLWVPPTPPTPAPTFEGFEEYP
;
A
#
# COMPACT_ATOMS: atom_id res chain seq x y z
N MET A 1 24.90 12.34 -6.74
CA MET A 1 23.61 12.28 -6.03
C MET A 1 23.13 13.70 -5.93
N ASP A 2 22.03 14.02 -6.59
CA ASP A 2 21.39 15.30 -6.38
C ASP A 2 20.84 15.33 -4.94
N ARG A 3 20.86 16.49 -4.31
CA ARG A 3 20.31 16.67 -2.95
C ARG A 3 18.82 16.31 -2.84
N ASP A 4 18.14 16.16 -3.98
CA ASP A 4 16.73 15.77 -4.08
C ASP A 4 16.51 14.24 -3.98
N ASP A 5 17.56 13.41 -3.88
CA ASP A 5 17.44 11.93 -3.84
C ASP A 5 17.22 11.34 -2.43
N VAL A 6 17.29 12.13 -1.36
CA VAL A 6 17.22 11.64 0.03
C VAL A 6 16.05 12.27 0.79
N MET A 7 15.19 11.42 1.35
CA MET A 7 14.12 11.85 2.25
C MET A 7 14.68 12.16 3.64
N THR A 8 14.32 13.33 4.19
CA THR A 8 14.72 13.83 5.53
C THR A 8 13.49 14.12 6.39
N ASP A 9 13.64 14.22 7.72
CA ASP A 9 12.52 14.54 8.62
C ASP A 9 11.88 15.88 8.25
N ALA A 10 12.70 16.89 7.96
CA ALA A 10 12.22 18.22 7.59
C ALA A 10 11.42 18.22 6.27
N LEU A 11 11.75 17.35 5.31
CA LEU A 11 10.99 17.21 4.07
C LEU A 11 9.70 16.40 4.30
N ALA A 12 9.79 15.28 5.02
CA ALA A 12 8.63 14.45 5.36
C ALA A 12 7.58 15.25 6.16
N ASP A 13 8.01 16.07 7.12
CA ASP A 13 7.12 16.93 7.90
C ASP A 13 6.44 18.01 7.05
N LYS A 14 7.11 18.54 6.02
CA LYS A 14 6.49 19.49 5.09
C LYS A 14 5.44 18.82 4.20
N VAL A 15 5.71 17.59 3.75
CA VAL A 15 4.79 16.78 2.95
C VAL A 15 3.57 16.40 3.79
N LEU A 16 3.78 15.69 4.91
CA LEU A 16 2.71 15.16 5.75
C LEU A 16 2.01 16.25 6.57
N GLY A 17 2.68 17.39 6.80
CA GLY A 17 2.09 18.57 7.43
C GLY A 17 1.23 19.42 6.49
N GLY A 18 1.06 19.02 5.22
CA GLY A 18 0.25 19.72 4.22
C GLY A 18 0.82 21.07 3.77
N ARG A 19 2.10 21.34 4.05
CA ARG A 19 2.79 22.56 3.60
C ARG A 19 3.25 22.45 2.14
N ILE A 20 3.44 21.22 1.68
CA ILE A 20 3.65 20.87 0.28
C ILE A 20 2.38 20.15 -0.15
N GLY A 21 1.66 20.68 -1.14
CA GLY A 21 0.54 19.96 -1.71
C GLY A 21 0.99 18.62 -2.29
N GLY A 22 0.18 17.59 -2.13
CA GLY A 22 0.35 16.29 -2.76
C GLY A 22 -0.96 15.88 -3.42
N ALA A 23 -0.90 15.32 -4.62
CA ALA A 23 -2.09 14.86 -5.32
C ALA A 23 -1.84 13.54 -6.07
N ILE A 24 -2.77 12.59 -5.88
CA ILE A 24 -2.90 11.46 -6.81
C ILE A 24 -3.82 11.88 -7.95
N ASN A 25 -3.37 11.64 -9.18
CA ASN A 25 -4.12 12.00 -10.40
C ASN A 25 -4.25 10.83 -11.38
N LEU A 26 -3.56 9.72 -11.12
CA LEU A 26 -3.54 8.55 -11.99
C LEU A 26 -4.12 7.35 -11.25
N PRO A 27 -4.83 6.46 -11.96
CA PRO A 27 -5.36 5.24 -11.37
C PRO A 27 -4.23 4.32 -10.87
N PHE A 28 -4.59 3.42 -9.96
CA PHE A 28 -3.71 2.34 -9.53
C PHE A 28 -3.40 1.38 -10.68
N GLN A 29 -2.13 1.02 -10.82
CA GLN A 29 -1.69 0.00 -11.77
C GLN A 29 -1.36 -1.30 -11.03
N TRP A 30 -2.30 -2.24 -11.08
CA TRP A 30 -2.18 -3.56 -10.43
C TRP A 30 -1.21 -4.48 -11.16
N LYS A 31 -0.39 -5.19 -10.39
CA LYS A 31 0.51 -6.24 -10.85
C LYS A 31 0.61 -7.35 -9.81
N GLN A 32 0.94 -8.55 -10.26
CA GLN A 32 1.37 -9.60 -9.34
C GLN A 32 2.74 -9.26 -8.77
N LYS A 33 2.86 -9.24 -7.44
CA LYS A 33 4.11 -8.89 -6.77
C LYS A 33 5.14 -10.01 -6.83
N ASN A 34 4.70 -11.24 -6.58
CA ASN A 34 5.54 -12.43 -6.55
C ASN A 34 4.83 -13.62 -7.21
N ALA A 35 5.56 -14.39 -8.02
CA ALA A 35 5.17 -15.76 -8.30
C ALA A 35 5.32 -16.59 -7.00
N PRO A 36 4.32 -17.39 -6.60
CA PRO A 36 4.43 -18.22 -5.41
C PRO A 36 5.63 -19.17 -5.55
N ARG A 37 6.63 -19.05 -4.66
CA ARG A 37 7.83 -19.91 -4.67
C ARG A 37 7.52 -21.36 -4.29
N ARG A 38 6.35 -21.60 -3.70
CA ARG A 38 5.80 -22.90 -3.30
C ARG A 38 4.30 -22.87 -3.56
N PRO A 39 3.64 -23.99 -3.88
CA PRO A 39 2.20 -24.04 -4.16
C PRO A 39 1.32 -23.43 -3.05
N THR A 40 1.78 -23.47 -1.80
CA THR A 40 1.08 -22.95 -0.62
C THR A 40 1.47 -21.53 -0.22
N ALA A 41 2.39 -20.89 -0.96
CA ALA A 41 2.83 -19.54 -0.62
C ALA A 41 1.76 -18.51 -1.00
N PRO A 42 1.42 -17.54 -0.11
CA PRO A 42 0.41 -16.53 -0.41
C PRO A 42 0.79 -15.70 -1.64
N ILE A 43 -0.15 -15.62 -2.59
CA ILE A 43 -0.03 -14.73 -3.74
C ILE A 43 -0.38 -13.32 -3.28
N HIS A 44 0.43 -12.35 -3.68
CA HIS A 44 0.18 -10.95 -3.40
C HIS A 44 0.05 -10.19 -4.70
N ILE A 45 -0.94 -9.31 -4.75
CA ILE A 45 -1.03 -8.26 -5.75
C ILE A 45 -0.56 -6.94 -5.12
N GLU A 46 0.02 -6.10 -5.95
CA GLU A 46 0.43 -4.76 -5.57
C GLU A 46 0.04 -3.80 -6.69
N ALA A 47 -0.48 -2.64 -6.32
CA ALA A 47 -0.60 -1.51 -7.21
C ALA A 47 0.23 -0.34 -6.72
N HIS A 48 0.54 0.55 -7.67
CA HIS A 48 1.19 1.80 -7.37
C HIS A 48 0.56 2.93 -8.21
N THR A 49 0.59 4.13 -7.67
CA THR A 49 0.26 5.37 -8.37
C THR A 49 1.22 6.48 -7.92
N PRO A 50 1.74 7.31 -8.84
CA PRO A 50 2.60 8.42 -8.46
C PRO A 50 1.79 9.50 -7.75
N VAL A 51 2.39 10.05 -6.70
CA VAL A 51 1.90 11.22 -5.98
C VAL A 51 2.72 12.41 -6.46
N ARG A 52 2.06 13.35 -7.13
CA ARG A 52 2.70 14.60 -7.55
C ARG A 52 2.71 15.56 -6.37
N THR A 53 3.88 16.12 -6.04
CA THR A 53 3.98 17.17 -5.04
C THR A 53 4.26 18.52 -5.69
N ASP A 54 4.03 19.61 -4.95
CA ASP A 54 4.36 20.98 -5.40
C ASP A 54 5.88 21.24 -5.44
N LEU A 55 6.69 20.32 -4.88
CA LEU A 55 8.15 20.31 -5.03
C LEU A 55 8.56 19.30 -6.11
N SER A 56 9.82 19.35 -6.53
CA SER A 56 10.46 18.32 -7.37
C SER A 56 10.44 16.91 -6.74
N CYS A 57 10.05 16.79 -5.47
CA CYS A 57 9.94 15.52 -4.76
C CYS A 57 8.84 14.64 -5.38
N ARG A 58 9.24 13.46 -5.86
CA ARG A 58 8.33 12.45 -6.39
C ARG A 58 8.02 11.45 -5.28
N LEU A 59 6.74 11.24 -5.01
CA LEU A 59 6.28 10.22 -4.06
C LEU A 59 5.49 9.15 -4.81
N GLU A 60 5.35 8.00 -4.18
CA GLU A 60 4.58 6.87 -4.70
C GLU A 60 3.67 6.34 -3.60
N LEU A 61 2.39 6.14 -3.95
CA LEU A 61 1.44 5.42 -3.12
C LEU A 61 1.36 3.98 -3.63
N ARG A 62 1.65 3.02 -2.75
CA ARG A 62 1.48 1.59 -3.02
C ARG A 62 0.32 1.02 -2.24
N PHE A 63 -0.36 0.06 -2.86
CA PHE A 63 -1.42 -0.73 -2.27
C PHE A 63 -1.05 -2.21 -2.42
N ARG A 64 -0.95 -2.95 -1.33
CA ARG A 64 -0.66 -4.38 -1.31
C ARG A 64 -1.81 -5.18 -0.70
N ILE A 65 -2.22 -6.25 -1.38
CA ILE A 65 -3.27 -7.17 -0.92
C ILE A 65 -2.74 -8.61 -1.00
N GLY A 66 -2.94 -9.38 0.06
CA GLY A 66 -2.76 -10.83 0.06
C GLY A 66 -4.04 -11.51 -0.45
N LEU A 67 -3.92 -12.43 -1.41
CA LEU A 67 -5.10 -13.09 -2.00
C LEU A 67 -5.66 -14.23 -1.13
N ASP A 68 -4.88 -14.70 -0.15
CA ASP A 68 -5.31 -15.65 0.88
C ASP A 68 -6.23 -15.00 1.91
N LYS A 69 -5.99 -13.71 2.21
CA LYS A 69 -6.80 -12.90 3.12
C LYS A 69 -7.02 -11.52 2.50
N PRO A 70 -7.97 -11.36 1.57
CA PRO A 70 -8.23 -10.08 0.91
C PRO A 70 -8.61 -8.96 1.88
N TRP A 71 -9.15 -9.29 3.06
CA TRP A 71 -9.44 -8.32 4.11
C TRP A 71 -8.20 -7.81 4.84
N GLU A 72 -7.02 -8.41 4.67
CA GLU A 72 -5.74 -7.95 5.23
C GLU A 72 -4.91 -7.28 4.13
N TYR A 73 -4.66 -5.98 4.28
CA TYR A 73 -3.99 -5.20 3.23
C TYR A 73 -3.26 -3.98 3.77
N SER A 74 -2.37 -3.41 2.95
CA SER A 74 -1.54 -2.27 3.33
C SER A 74 -1.54 -1.15 2.29
N LEU A 75 -1.57 0.09 2.75
CA LEU A 75 -1.25 1.29 1.97
C LEU A 75 0.09 1.86 2.43
N ILE A 76 0.93 2.26 1.48
CA ILE A 76 2.30 2.72 1.76
C ILE A 76 2.59 3.94 0.91
N LEU A 77 2.75 5.09 1.56
CA LEU A 77 3.32 6.29 0.95
C LEU A 77 4.84 6.24 1.12
N LEU A 78 5.59 6.31 0.02
CA LEU A 78 7.05 6.21 0.06
C LEU A 78 7.74 7.14 -0.95
N HIS A 79 8.99 7.46 -0.66
CA HIS A 79 9.92 8.12 -1.57
C HIS A 79 10.66 7.04 -2.37
N PRO A 80 10.43 6.91 -3.70
CA PRO A 80 10.94 5.81 -4.50
C PRO A 80 12.47 5.82 -4.64
N GLY A 81 13.09 7.00 -4.68
CA GLY A 81 14.55 7.14 -4.84
C GLY A 81 15.33 6.55 -3.66
N SER A 82 14.94 6.92 -2.44
CA SER A 82 15.58 6.42 -1.21
C SER A 82 14.92 5.15 -0.63
N ARG A 83 13.79 4.70 -1.22
CA ARG A 83 12.92 3.63 -0.68
C ARG A 83 12.44 3.89 0.75
N THR A 84 12.42 5.14 1.17
CA THR A 84 11.94 5.56 2.49
C THR A 84 10.43 5.50 2.50
N VAL A 85 9.84 4.73 3.39
CA VAL A 85 8.39 4.79 3.66
C VAL A 85 8.15 6.00 4.54
N LEU A 86 7.23 6.87 4.17
CA LEU A 86 6.86 8.06 4.96
C LEU A 86 5.67 7.77 5.86
N ARG A 87 4.70 7.01 5.33
CA ARG A 87 3.48 6.61 6.02
C ARG A 87 3.09 5.22 5.55
N ARG A 88 2.70 4.36 6.49
CA ARG A 88 2.12 3.05 6.18
C ARG A 88 0.87 2.86 7.01
N LEU A 89 -0.14 2.27 6.40
CA LEU A 89 -1.35 1.78 7.03
C LEU A 89 -1.40 0.27 6.79
N ASP A 90 -1.60 -0.51 7.84
CA ASP A 90 -1.97 -1.92 7.75
C ASP A 90 -3.40 -2.05 8.27
N VAL A 91 -4.31 -2.50 7.40
CA VAL A 91 -5.70 -2.77 7.75
C VAL A 91 -5.83 -4.23 8.15
N ARG A 92 -6.37 -4.47 9.35
CA ARG A 92 -6.52 -5.81 9.94
C ARG A 92 -5.22 -6.62 9.88
N GLY A 93 -4.09 -5.92 10.02
CA GLY A 93 -2.76 -6.50 9.89
C GLY A 93 -2.50 -7.56 10.95
N THR A 94 -1.92 -8.69 10.52
CA THR A 94 -1.44 -9.74 11.39
C THR A 94 0.05 -9.94 11.19
N HIS A 95 0.87 -9.38 12.08
CA HIS A 95 2.32 -9.55 12.03
C HIS A 95 2.98 -9.27 13.37
N ILE A 96 4.22 -9.72 13.49
CA ILE A 96 5.07 -9.45 14.64
C ILE A 96 6.02 -8.32 14.25
N ASP A 97 6.06 -7.26 15.06
CA ASP A 97 7.16 -6.30 14.98
C ASP A 97 8.44 -7.01 15.44
N ARG A 98 9.39 -7.16 14.51
CA ARG A 98 10.60 -7.96 14.75
C ARG A 98 11.54 -7.35 15.80
N GLU A 99 11.39 -6.07 16.11
CA GLU A 99 12.25 -5.38 17.05
C GLU A 99 11.63 -5.27 18.44
N THR A 100 10.35 -4.91 18.52
CA THR A 100 9.65 -4.81 19.80
C THR A 100 9.12 -6.16 20.29
N GLY A 101 8.94 -7.12 19.37
CA GLY A 101 8.27 -8.39 19.63
C GLY A 101 6.77 -8.27 19.79
N GLU A 102 6.18 -7.09 19.57
CA GLU A 102 4.73 -6.90 19.69
C GLU A 102 4.01 -7.65 18.57
N GLU A 103 2.99 -8.41 18.97
CA GLU A 103 2.10 -9.10 18.03
C GLU A 103 0.90 -8.22 17.70
N TYR A 104 0.79 -7.86 16.43
CA TYR A 104 -0.42 -7.29 15.87
C TYR A 104 -1.25 -8.45 15.33
N ILE A 105 -2.43 -8.67 15.90
CA ILE A 105 -3.33 -9.76 15.50
C ILE A 105 -4.67 -9.15 15.08
N ASN A 106 -4.94 -9.12 13.77
CA ASN A 106 -6.14 -8.49 13.21
C ASN A 106 -6.34 -7.04 13.71
N ARG A 107 -5.26 -6.25 13.77
CA ARG A 107 -5.32 -4.86 14.25
C ARG A 107 -4.99 -3.90 13.14
N THR A 108 -5.85 -2.92 12.93
CA THR A 108 -5.55 -1.79 12.06
C THR A 108 -4.64 -0.81 12.77
N HIS A 109 -3.52 -0.48 12.14
CA HIS A 109 -2.52 0.43 12.70
C HIS A 109 -1.77 1.16 11.60
N LYS A 110 -1.20 2.30 11.95
CA LYS A 110 -0.39 3.13 11.08
C LYS A 110 1.03 3.23 11.63
N HIS A 111 1.98 3.34 10.72
CA HIS A 111 3.37 3.63 11.03
C HIS A 111 3.69 5.05 10.58
N LYS A 112 4.28 5.83 11.48
CA LYS A 112 4.93 7.11 11.16
C LYS A 112 6.42 6.87 10.93
N TRP A 113 6.96 7.48 9.89
CA TRP A 113 8.40 7.51 9.67
C TRP A 113 9.08 8.66 10.42
N SER A 114 10.29 8.39 10.90
CA SER A 114 11.31 9.38 11.27
C SER A 114 12.71 8.91 10.88
N GLU A 115 13.67 9.82 10.75
CA GLU A 115 15.08 9.48 10.49
C GLU A 115 15.66 8.65 11.63
N GLN A 116 15.32 8.95 12.88
CA GLN A 116 15.85 8.28 14.05
C GLN A 116 15.27 6.87 14.25
N ARG A 117 13.97 6.69 14.00
CA ARG A 117 13.27 5.44 14.33
C ARG A 117 12.81 4.66 13.10
N GLY A 118 12.93 5.19 11.88
CA GLY A 118 12.31 4.59 10.71
C GLY A 118 10.80 4.50 10.91
N ASN A 119 10.19 3.37 10.55
CA ASN A 119 8.72 3.15 10.63
C ASN A 119 8.25 2.59 11.99
N LYS A 120 8.98 2.81 13.07
CA LYS A 120 8.70 2.15 14.37
C LYS A 120 7.63 2.84 15.21
N ASP A 121 7.23 4.04 14.83
CA ASP A 121 6.20 4.78 15.56
C ASP A 121 4.82 4.30 15.12
N VAL A 122 4.23 3.38 15.89
CA VAL A 122 2.94 2.75 15.61
C VAL A 122 1.81 3.39 16.41
N TYR A 123 0.65 3.58 15.78
CA TYR A 123 -0.54 4.08 16.43
C TYR A 123 -1.81 3.52 15.78
N ALA A 124 -2.90 3.44 16.54
CA ALA A 124 -4.21 3.07 16.02
C ALA A 124 -4.86 4.28 15.33
N PRO A 125 -5.34 4.16 14.08
CA PRO A 125 -6.08 5.23 13.43
C PRO A 125 -7.53 5.30 13.90
N ASP A 126 -8.05 6.52 14.01
CA ASP A 126 -9.47 6.83 14.25
C ASP A 126 -10.17 7.38 12.99
N ASP A 127 -9.44 7.49 11.89
CA ASP A 127 -9.81 8.19 10.66
C ASP A 127 -9.89 7.27 9.42
N ILE A 128 -9.74 5.96 9.60
CA ILE A 128 -9.81 4.95 8.53
C ILE A 128 -11.09 4.13 8.65
N ARG A 129 -12.02 4.30 7.71
CA ARG A 129 -13.32 3.62 7.73
C ARG A 129 -13.26 2.23 7.13
N HIS A 130 -13.25 1.22 8.00
CA HIS A 130 -13.21 -0.20 7.65
C HIS A 130 -13.95 -1.03 8.72
N SER A 131 -14.38 -2.25 8.38
CA SER A 131 -14.88 -3.19 9.40
C SER A 131 -13.71 -3.66 10.30
N PRO A 132 -13.83 -3.67 11.64
CA PRO A 132 -12.74 -4.15 12.50
C PRO A 132 -12.54 -5.67 12.42
N ASP A 133 -13.59 -6.41 12.08
CA ASP A 133 -13.59 -7.86 12.07
C ASP A 133 -13.11 -8.45 10.73
N PRO A 134 -12.52 -9.66 10.73
CA PRO A 134 -12.27 -10.39 9.50
C PRO A 134 -13.56 -10.58 8.69
N VAL A 135 -13.45 -10.41 7.37
CA VAL A 135 -14.59 -10.59 6.47
C VAL A 135 -14.62 -12.03 6.00
N LEU A 136 -15.64 -12.78 6.40
CA LEU A 136 -15.87 -14.15 5.92
C LEU A 136 -16.13 -14.14 4.42
N ASP A 137 -15.60 -15.15 3.71
CA ASP A 137 -15.73 -15.30 2.26
C ASP A 137 -15.27 -14.08 1.44
N ALA A 138 -14.34 -13.28 1.98
CA ALA A 138 -13.91 -12.09 1.28
C ALA A 138 -13.24 -12.44 -0.05
N THR A 139 -13.66 -11.72 -1.07
CA THR A 139 -13.03 -11.69 -2.39
C THR A 139 -12.62 -10.26 -2.70
N LEU A 140 -11.80 -10.06 -3.73
CA LEU A 140 -11.45 -8.72 -4.19
C LEU A 140 -12.69 -7.88 -4.53
N ALA A 141 -13.74 -8.52 -5.08
CA ALA A 141 -15.00 -7.86 -5.41
C ALA A 141 -15.81 -7.47 -4.18
N VAL A 142 -15.89 -8.35 -3.17
CA VAL A 142 -16.58 -8.06 -1.89
C VAL A 142 -15.93 -6.88 -1.17
N MET A 143 -14.61 -6.75 -1.27
CA MET A 143 -13.84 -5.73 -0.58
C MET A 143 -13.70 -4.41 -1.37
N ASP A 144 -14.15 -4.35 -2.63
CA ASP A 144 -13.86 -3.25 -3.56
C ASP A 144 -14.23 -1.87 -3.01
N GLU A 145 -15.45 -1.72 -2.48
CA GLU A 145 -15.92 -0.47 -1.89
C GLU A 145 -15.10 -0.05 -0.67
N GLU A 146 -14.64 -1.01 0.13
CA GLU A 146 -13.80 -0.70 1.29
C GLU A 146 -12.38 -0.30 0.85
N TYR A 147 -11.83 -0.95 -0.17
CA TYR A 147 -10.52 -0.59 -0.71
C TYR A 147 -10.52 0.84 -1.24
N ASP A 148 -11.51 1.21 -2.04
CA ASP A 148 -11.63 2.57 -2.56
C ASP A 148 -11.74 3.58 -1.41
N ARG A 149 -12.70 3.36 -0.50
CA ARG A 149 -12.92 4.24 0.66
C ARG A 149 -11.66 4.41 1.53
N VAL A 150 -10.93 3.33 1.80
CA VAL A 150 -9.72 3.38 2.62
C VAL A 150 -8.58 4.11 1.91
N VAL A 151 -8.49 4.03 0.58
CA VAL A 151 -7.57 4.87 -0.20
C VAL A 151 -7.90 6.35 -0.01
N TYR A 152 -9.18 6.73 -0.13
CA TYR A 152 -9.61 8.11 0.11
C TYR A 152 -9.22 8.59 1.52
N ASP A 153 -9.55 7.79 2.55
CA ASP A 153 -9.26 8.13 3.95
C ASP A 153 -7.75 8.27 4.20
N PHE A 154 -6.94 7.35 3.68
CA PHE A 154 -5.49 7.38 3.86
C PHE A 154 -4.83 8.57 3.16
N VAL A 155 -5.26 8.91 1.95
CA VAL A 155 -4.75 10.08 1.20
C VAL A 155 -5.09 11.38 1.94
N HIS A 156 -6.32 11.50 2.46
CA HIS A 156 -6.73 12.65 3.25
C HIS A 156 -5.95 12.79 4.55
N GLU A 157 -5.70 11.68 5.26
CA GLU A 157 -4.87 11.70 6.46
C GLU A 157 -3.46 12.20 6.16
N CYS A 158 -2.87 11.76 5.04
CA CYS A 158 -1.56 12.23 4.58
C CYS A 158 -1.55 13.71 4.16
N ARG A 159 -2.66 14.44 4.33
CA ARG A 159 -2.86 15.84 3.91
C ARG A 159 -2.68 16.04 2.39
N MET A 160 -3.02 15.01 1.62
CA MET A 160 -2.97 15.01 0.16
C MET A 160 -4.38 15.06 -0.42
N SER A 161 -4.48 15.35 -1.71
CA SER A 161 -5.74 15.42 -2.46
C SER A 161 -5.85 14.32 -3.52
N ILE A 162 -7.09 14.02 -3.89
CA ILE A 162 -7.43 13.18 -5.02
C ILE A 162 -7.87 14.12 -6.14
N GLY A 163 -7.04 14.23 -7.17
CA GLY A 163 -7.28 15.13 -8.29
C GLY A 163 -8.32 14.58 -9.27
N GLY A 164 -8.92 15.46 -10.08
CA GLY A 164 -10.02 15.10 -10.98
C GLY A 164 -9.67 14.10 -12.09
N GLY A 165 -8.38 13.82 -12.33
CA GLY A 165 -7.94 12.75 -13.25
C GLY A 165 -7.91 11.35 -12.62
N TYR A 166 -8.02 11.26 -11.30
CA TYR A 166 -8.00 9.98 -10.60
C TYR A 166 -9.31 9.21 -10.86
N LEU A 167 -9.16 7.93 -11.19
CA LEU A 167 -10.25 6.98 -11.32
C LEU A 167 -9.90 5.76 -10.46
N TRP A 168 -10.85 5.30 -9.65
CA TRP A 168 -10.71 4.04 -8.95
C TRP A 168 -10.64 2.89 -9.97
N VAL A 169 -9.65 2.02 -9.81
CA VAL A 169 -9.52 0.79 -10.58
C VAL A 169 -9.48 -0.37 -9.61
N PRO A 170 -10.53 -1.23 -9.59
CA PRO A 170 -10.58 -2.38 -8.71
C PRO A 170 -9.36 -3.30 -8.84
N PRO A 171 -8.91 -3.93 -7.75
CA PRO A 171 -7.89 -4.95 -7.81
C PRO A 171 -8.33 -6.11 -8.69
N THR A 172 -7.48 -6.47 -9.65
CA THR A 172 -7.71 -7.61 -10.54
C THR A 172 -6.92 -8.82 -10.07
N PRO A 173 -7.51 -10.03 -10.11
CA PRO A 173 -6.76 -11.24 -9.84
C PRO A 173 -5.66 -11.39 -10.90
N PRO A 174 -4.48 -11.92 -10.52
CA PRO A 174 -3.42 -12.16 -11.47
C PRO A 174 -3.89 -13.14 -12.54
N THR A 175 -3.67 -12.82 -13.80
CA THR A 175 -3.94 -13.72 -14.91
C THR A 175 -3.01 -14.93 -14.77
N PRO A 176 -3.53 -16.18 -14.78
CA PRO A 176 -2.66 -17.35 -14.87
C PRO A 176 -1.78 -17.18 -16.10
N ALA A 177 -0.46 -17.35 -15.95
CA ALA A 177 0.39 -17.50 -17.11
C ALA A 177 -0.16 -18.69 -17.93
N PRO A 178 -0.31 -18.57 -19.26
CA PRO A 178 -0.71 -19.72 -20.06
C PRO A 178 0.27 -20.85 -19.77
N THR A 179 -0.23 -21.94 -19.20
CA THR A 179 0.52 -23.19 -19.17
C THR A 179 0.70 -23.58 -20.63
N PHE A 180 1.95 -23.64 -21.10
CA PHE A 180 2.27 -24.34 -22.35
C PHE A 180 2.05 -25.83 -22.10
N GLU A 181 0.79 -26.25 -21.99
CA GLU A 181 0.38 -27.64 -22.21
C GLU A 181 0.28 -27.82 -23.72
N GLY A 182 1.31 -28.42 -24.32
CA GLY A 182 1.32 -28.58 -25.77
C GLY A 182 2.69 -28.80 -26.37
N PHE A 183 3.48 -29.71 -25.82
CA PHE A 183 4.28 -30.58 -26.67
C PHE A 183 3.80 -32.00 -26.38
N GLU A 184 2.72 -32.37 -27.08
CA GLU A 184 2.51 -33.77 -27.39
C GLU A 184 3.79 -34.28 -28.06
N GLU A 185 4.52 -35.16 -27.36
CA GLU A 185 5.49 -36.02 -28.02
C GLU A 185 4.73 -36.93 -28.98
N TYR A 186 4.90 -36.70 -30.28
CA TYR A 186 4.54 -37.64 -31.33
C TYR A 186 5.58 -37.57 -32.46
N PRO A 187 6.00 -38.68 -33.07
CA PRO A 187 6.21 -40.04 -32.56
C PRO A 187 7.70 -40.40 -32.38
#